data_AF-A0A839P0P6-F1
#
_entry.id   AF-A0A839P0P6-F1
#
_cell.length_a   1.000
_cell.length_b   1.000
_cell.length_c   1.000
_cell.angle_alpha   90.00
_cell.angle_beta   90.00
_cell.angle_gamma   90.00
#
_symmetry.space_group_name_H-M   'P 1'
#
loop_
_entity.id
_entity.type
_entity.pdbx_description
1 polymer ?
#
loop_
_entity_poly.entity_id
_entity_poly.type
_entity_poly.pdbx_seq_one_letter_code
_entity_poly.pdbx_strand_id
1 'polypeptide(L)'
;MPFLEAWPAFLRAAAASLDLFGLLGLGFGFNTGLMPRRHLILLSSAACSLCFALHFLRLGSPTGMAMNLIGVLQCLLAVRFVEARGRPAWLDLVFAATFLLAVVLTVTTWNGLPSIFAGVATLVSTTARLQSSPQTMRLLLIGSALGWASHNVMVGSACGLTCDCLGLIGFTVAALREQGIGRQPAPPLSSPS
;
A
#
# COMPACT_ATOMS: atom_id res chain seq x y z
N MET A 1 -9.46 -24.92 23.52
CA MET A 1 -8.34 -23.96 23.62
C MET A 1 -7.55 -23.95 22.30
N PRO A 2 -8.10 -23.46 21.17
CA PRO A 2 -7.41 -23.47 19.87
C PRO A 2 -6.39 -22.34 19.69
N PHE A 3 -6.50 -21.27 20.49
CA PHE A 3 -5.68 -20.06 20.36
C PHE A 3 -4.20 -20.26 20.75
N LEU A 4 -3.92 -21.17 21.70
CA LEU A 4 -2.55 -21.45 22.15
C LEU A 4 -1.76 -22.34 21.17
N GLU A 5 -2.44 -23.12 20.33
CA GLU A 5 -1.80 -23.96 19.30
C GLU A 5 -1.63 -23.22 17.95
N ALA A 6 -2.47 -22.20 17.70
CA ALA A 6 -2.38 -21.38 16.48
C ALA A 6 -1.08 -20.55 16.42
N TRP A 7 -0.57 -20.11 17.58
CA TRP A 7 0.61 -19.24 17.66
C TRP A 7 1.92 -19.93 17.21
N PRO A 8 2.27 -21.14 17.68
CA PRO A 8 3.42 -21.89 17.15
C PRO A 8 3.32 -22.25 15.66
N ALA A 9 2.11 -22.46 15.14
CA ALA A 9 1.88 -22.75 13.73
C ALA A 9 2.09 -21.51 12.87
N PHE A 10 1.57 -20.35 13.31
CA PHE A 10 1.82 -19.06 12.70
C PHE A 10 3.32 -18.73 12.68
N LEU A 11 4.04 -18.92 13.79
CA LEU A 11 5.48 -18.65 13.86
C LEU A 11 6.30 -19.56 12.92
N ARG A 12 5.91 -20.82 12.75
CA ARG A 12 6.57 -21.73 11.80
C ARG A 12 6.29 -21.35 10.34
N ALA A 13 5.05 -20.99 10.02
CA ALA A 13 4.69 -20.48 8.70
C ALA A 13 5.37 -19.13 8.39
N ALA A 14 5.46 -18.25 9.38
CA ALA A 14 6.17 -16.96 9.34
C ALA A 14 7.67 -17.13 9.10
N ALA A 15 8.31 -18.09 9.78
CA ALA A 15 9.73 -18.38 9.58
C ALA A 15 10.00 -19.00 8.20
N ALA A 16 9.11 -19.88 7.72
CA ALA A 16 9.20 -20.48 6.39
C ALA A 16 8.94 -19.49 5.24
N SER A 17 8.30 -18.35 5.53
CA SER A 17 7.96 -17.29 4.57
C SER A 17 8.96 -16.13 4.56
N LEU A 18 10.08 -16.23 5.28
CA LEU A 18 11.18 -15.28 5.17
C LEU A 18 11.93 -15.52 3.85
N ASP A 19 11.56 -14.77 2.81
CA ASP A 19 12.27 -14.78 1.54
C ASP A 19 12.87 -13.41 1.19
N LEU A 20 13.83 -13.43 0.27
CA LEU A 20 14.54 -12.23 -0.20
C LEU A 20 13.57 -11.15 -0.70
N PHE A 21 12.49 -11.53 -1.38
CA PHE A 21 11.53 -10.59 -1.94
C PHE A 21 10.69 -9.94 -0.83
N GLY A 22 10.28 -10.69 0.19
CA GLY A 22 9.61 -10.15 1.37
C GLY A 22 10.48 -9.15 2.14
N LEU A 23 11.78 -9.44 2.32
CA LEU A 23 12.72 -8.53 2.98
C LEU A 23 13.01 -7.27 2.15
N LEU A 24 13.21 -7.40 0.84
CA LEU A 24 13.38 -6.23 -0.04
C LEU A 24 12.10 -5.38 -0.08
N GLY A 25 10.93 -6.03 -0.18
CA GLY A 25 9.62 -5.39 -0.14
C GLY A 25 9.43 -4.60 1.15
N LEU A 26 9.78 -5.18 2.30
CA LEU A 26 9.76 -4.52 3.61
C LEU A 26 10.61 -3.23 3.63
N GLY A 27 11.82 -3.28 3.07
CA GLY A 27 12.69 -2.11 2.99
C GLY A 27 12.07 -0.96 2.18
N PHE A 28 11.49 -1.28 1.02
CA PHE A 28 10.77 -0.28 0.21
C PHE A 28 9.49 0.21 0.88
N GLY A 29 8.75 -0.66 1.57
CA GLY A 29 7.53 -0.32 2.31
C GLY A 29 7.80 0.67 3.44
N PHE A 30 8.83 0.42 4.25
CA PHE A 30 9.27 1.34 5.29
C PHE A 30 9.63 2.71 4.72
N ASN A 31 10.43 2.72 3.64
CA ASN A 31 10.84 3.96 2.96
C ASN A 31 9.63 4.75 2.44
N THR A 32 8.64 4.05 1.87
CA THR A 32 7.39 4.64 1.34
C THR A 32 6.66 5.49 2.38
N GLY A 33 6.55 5.00 3.62
CA GLY A 33 5.89 5.70 4.72
C GLY A 33 6.52 7.05 5.07
N LEU A 34 7.82 7.20 4.83
CA LEU A 34 8.61 8.37 5.22
C LEU A 34 8.85 9.37 4.09
N MET A 35 8.53 9.01 2.83
CA MET A 35 8.83 9.86 1.69
C MET A 35 8.06 11.20 1.72
N PRO A 36 8.76 12.34 1.53
CA PRO A 36 8.13 13.66 1.62
C PRO A 36 7.37 14.04 0.35
N ARG A 37 7.67 13.41 -0.79
CA ARG A 37 7.11 13.76 -2.11
C ARG A 37 6.27 12.62 -2.66
N ARG A 38 5.10 12.97 -3.22
CA ARG A 38 4.15 12.02 -3.83
C ARG A 38 4.80 11.04 -4.83
N HIS A 39 5.63 11.55 -5.75
CA HIS A 39 6.25 10.68 -6.76
C HIS A 39 7.20 9.65 -6.11
N LEU A 40 7.91 10.01 -5.04
CA LEU A 40 8.76 9.07 -4.30
C LEU A 40 7.94 8.03 -3.56
N ILE A 41 6.81 8.43 -2.94
CA ILE A 41 5.86 7.50 -2.33
C ILE A 41 5.42 6.46 -3.37
N LEU A 42 5.01 6.90 -4.56
CA LEU A 42 4.52 5.99 -5.61
C LEU A 42 5.61 5.10 -6.21
N LEU A 43 6.82 5.62 -6.49
CA LEU A 43 7.92 4.81 -7.00
C LEU A 43 8.36 3.75 -5.98
N SER A 44 8.46 4.14 -4.71
CA SER A 44 8.77 3.22 -3.61
C SER A 44 7.63 2.20 -3.41
N SER A 45 6.37 2.62 -3.56
CA SER A 45 5.21 1.71 -3.54
C SER A 45 5.25 0.72 -4.71
N ALA A 46 5.67 1.14 -5.92
CA ALA A 46 5.79 0.26 -7.07
C ALA A 46 6.87 -0.81 -6.83
N ALA A 47 8.04 -0.42 -6.33
CA ALA A 47 9.11 -1.36 -5.99
C ALA A 47 8.67 -2.35 -4.89
N CYS A 48 8.02 -1.83 -3.84
CA CYS A 48 7.43 -2.62 -2.77
C CYS A 48 6.41 -3.64 -3.31
N SER A 49 5.44 -3.19 -4.11
CA SER A 49 4.42 -4.06 -4.70
C SER A 49 5.03 -5.11 -5.62
N LEU A 50 6.05 -4.78 -6.43
CA LEU A 50 6.70 -5.79 -7.27
C LEU A 50 7.36 -6.89 -6.42
N CYS A 51 8.05 -6.52 -5.35
CA CYS A 51 8.65 -7.47 -4.42
C CYS A 51 7.57 -8.35 -3.76
N PHE A 52 6.47 -7.74 -3.29
CA PHE A 52 5.38 -8.48 -2.67
C PHE A 52 4.59 -9.35 -3.66
N ALA A 53 4.53 -8.99 -4.94
CA ALA A 53 3.95 -9.86 -5.97
C ALA A 53 4.73 -11.19 -6.05
N LEU A 54 6.06 -11.11 -6.10
CA LEU A 54 6.94 -12.29 -6.14
C LEU A 54 6.89 -13.08 -4.84
N HIS A 55 6.82 -12.40 -3.70
CA HIS A 55 6.63 -13.03 -2.39
C HIS A 55 5.30 -13.79 -2.30
N PHE A 56 4.19 -13.19 -2.73
CA PHE A 56 2.88 -13.84 -2.71
C PHE A 56 2.74 -14.98 -3.72
N LEU A 57 3.46 -14.93 -4.84
CA LEU A 57 3.57 -16.07 -5.74
C LEU A 57 4.17 -17.29 -5.01
N ARG A 58 5.22 -17.08 -4.20
CA ARG A 58 5.85 -18.15 -3.40
C ARG A 58 4.95 -18.68 -2.29
N LEU A 59 4.15 -17.80 -1.68
CA LEU A 59 3.19 -18.19 -0.65
C LEU A 59 1.92 -18.85 -1.21
N GLY A 60 1.79 -18.99 -2.53
CA GLY A 60 0.58 -19.55 -3.13
C GLY A 60 -0.65 -18.65 -2.93
N SER A 61 -0.45 -17.33 -2.89
CA SER A 61 -1.48 -16.30 -2.78
C SER A 61 -1.68 -15.59 -4.13
N PRO A 62 -2.35 -16.23 -5.10
CA PRO A 62 -2.45 -15.70 -6.47
C PRO A 62 -3.22 -14.37 -6.52
N THR A 63 -4.23 -14.17 -5.66
CA THR A 63 -4.91 -12.87 -5.54
C THR A 63 -3.96 -11.79 -5.05
N GLY A 64 -3.18 -12.07 -4.00
CA GLY A 64 -2.21 -11.11 -3.45
C GLY A 64 -1.15 -10.73 -4.48
N MET A 65 -0.66 -11.69 -5.26
CA MET A 65 0.23 -11.46 -6.39
C MET A 65 -0.40 -10.56 -7.45
N ALA A 66 -1.58 -10.94 -7.96
CA ALA A 66 -2.27 -10.22 -9.02
C ALA A 66 -2.56 -8.76 -8.63
N MET A 67 -3.07 -8.55 -7.42
CA MET A 67 -3.35 -7.23 -6.87
C MET A 67 -2.10 -6.36 -6.76
N ASN A 68 -0.96 -6.94 -6.40
CA ASN A 68 0.31 -6.22 -6.37
C ASN A 68 0.85 -5.89 -7.77
N LEU A 69 0.60 -6.71 -8.79
CA LEU A 69 0.98 -6.38 -10.17
C LEU A 69 0.12 -5.23 -10.75
N ILE A 70 -1.19 -5.25 -10.50
CA ILE A 70 -2.06 -4.07 -10.72
C ILE A 70 -1.48 -2.87 -9.95
N GLY A 71 -1.06 -3.14 -8.72
CA GLY A 71 -0.28 -2.31 -7.84
C GLY A 71 0.79 -1.49 -8.56
N VAL A 72 1.75 -2.19 -9.14
CA VAL A 72 2.89 -1.67 -9.88
C VAL A 72 2.45 -0.78 -11.03
N LEU A 73 1.57 -1.29 -11.90
CA LEU A 73 1.11 -0.56 -13.10
C LEU A 73 0.48 0.79 -12.73
N GLN A 74 -0.45 0.78 -11.78
CA GLN A 74 -1.12 2.00 -11.33
C GLN A 74 -0.16 3.00 -10.72
N CYS A 75 0.83 2.56 -9.92
CA CYS A 75 1.83 3.46 -9.36
C CYS A 75 2.66 4.14 -10.45
N LEU A 76 3.13 3.39 -11.46
CA LEU A 76 3.91 3.94 -12.57
C LEU A 76 3.10 4.95 -13.39
N LEU A 77 1.84 4.63 -13.71
CA LEU A 77 0.94 5.56 -14.39
C LEU A 77 0.64 6.81 -13.54
N ALA A 78 0.38 6.63 -12.24
CA ALA A 78 0.08 7.73 -11.32
C ALA A 78 1.28 8.65 -11.08
N VAL A 79 2.52 8.14 -11.13
CA VAL A 79 3.74 8.97 -11.09
C VAL A 79 3.80 9.86 -12.32
N ARG A 80 3.48 9.29 -13.49
CA ARG A 80 3.70 9.96 -14.77
C ARG A 80 2.62 10.96 -15.15
N PHE A 81 1.36 10.71 -14.77
CA PHE A 81 0.20 11.39 -15.34
C PHE A 81 -0.72 12.08 -14.34
N VAL A 82 -0.53 11.90 -13.03
CA VAL A 82 -1.30 12.62 -12.01
C VAL A 82 -0.47 13.78 -11.47
N GLU A 83 -0.93 14.99 -11.75
CA GLU A 83 -0.28 16.23 -11.38
C GLU A 83 -1.14 17.04 -10.39
N ALA A 84 -0.57 18.09 -9.80
CA ALA A 84 -1.30 18.99 -8.90
C ALA A 84 -2.45 19.72 -9.61
N ARG A 85 -2.28 20.02 -10.91
CA ARG A 85 -3.27 20.74 -11.73
C ARG A 85 -4.35 19.83 -12.32
N GLY A 86 -4.21 18.51 -12.18
CA GLY A 86 -5.15 17.54 -12.71
C GLY A 86 -4.47 16.31 -13.31
N ARG A 87 -5.27 15.51 -14.03
CA ARG A 87 -4.83 14.30 -14.73
C ARG A 87 -5.65 14.15 -16.02
N PRO A 88 -5.15 13.46 -17.05
CA PRO A 88 -5.91 13.27 -18.28
C PRO A 88 -7.09 12.31 -18.05
N ALA A 89 -8.23 12.59 -18.68
CA ALA A 89 -9.47 11.81 -18.48
C ALA A 89 -9.35 10.32 -18.85
N TRP A 90 -8.48 9.98 -19.82
CA TRP A 90 -8.23 8.57 -20.16
C TRP A 90 -7.63 7.78 -19.00
N LEU A 91 -6.94 8.45 -18.06
CA LEU A 91 -6.35 7.79 -16.90
C LEU A 91 -7.43 7.29 -15.95
N ASP A 92 -8.54 8.01 -15.81
CA ASP A 92 -9.69 7.56 -15.02
C ASP A 92 -10.30 6.29 -15.60
N LEU A 93 -10.40 6.22 -16.93
CA LEU A 93 -10.87 5.01 -17.63
C LEU A 93 -9.92 3.83 -17.41
N VAL A 94 -8.60 4.05 -17.47
CA VAL A 94 -7.61 3.00 -17.19
C VAL A 94 -7.72 2.53 -15.74
N PHE A 95 -7.88 3.43 -14.78
CA PHE A 95 -8.05 3.06 -13.37
C PHE A 95 -9.36 2.30 -13.14
N ALA A 96 -10.46 2.71 -13.78
CA ALA A 96 -11.72 1.96 -13.76
C ALA A 96 -11.58 0.57 -14.40
N ALA A 97 -10.82 0.44 -15.49
CA ALA A 97 -10.52 -0.86 -16.09
C ALA A 97 -9.69 -1.75 -15.13
N THR A 98 -8.69 -1.19 -14.46
CA THR A 98 -7.93 -1.94 -13.44
C THR A 98 -8.76 -2.31 -12.21
N PHE A 99 -9.78 -1.51 -11.86
CA PHE A 99 -10.75 -1.86 -10.82
C PHE A 99 -11.54 -3.10 -11.22
N LEU A 100 -12.12 -3.11 -12.43
CA LEU A 100 -12.84 -4.27 -12.95
C LEU A 100 -11.93 -5.50 -13.05
N LEU A 101 -10.69 -5.30 -13.52
CA LEU A 101 -9.69 -6.36 -13.56
C LEU A 101 -9.39 -6.90 -12.16
N ALA A 102 -9.28 -6.04 -11.14
CA ALA A 102 -9.07 -6.47 -9.76
C ALA A 102 -10.24 -7.33 -9.24
N VAL A 103 -11.48 -6.95 -9.54
CA VAL A 103 -12.67 -7.73 -9.19
C VAL A 103 -12.65 -9.09 -9.91
N VAL A 104 -12.43 -9.11 -11.22
CA VAL A 104 -12.36 -10.35 -12.00
C VAL A 104 -11.26 -11.25 -11.46
N LEU A 105 -10.05 -10.73 -11.25
CA LEU A 105 -8.93 -11.51 -10.73
C LEU A 105 -9.20 -12.01 -9.32
N THR A 106 -9.90 -11.25 -8.46
CA THR A 106 -10.29 -11.71 -7.13
C THR A 106 -11.22 -12.92 -7.22
N VAL A 107 -12.17 -12.92 -8.16
CA VAL A 107 -13.08 -14.05 -8.39
C VAL A 107 -12.35 -15.23 -9.03
N THR A 108 -11.49 -15.02 -10.03
CA THR A 108 -10.82 -16.12 -10.74
C THR A 108 -9.66 -16.74 -9.97
N THR A 109 -9.02 -15.98 -9.07
CA THR A 109 -7.92 -16.45 -8.22
C THR A 109 -8.36 -16.71 -6.78
N TRP A 110 -9.66 -16.88 -6.58
CA TRP A 110 -10.27 -17.01 -5.26
C TRP A 110 -9.57 -18.08 -4.41
N ASN A 111 -9.06 -17.65 -3.25
CA ASN A 111 -8.40 -18.52 -2.28
C ASN A 111 -9.00 -18.32 -0.87
N GLY A 112 -10.30 -18.00 -0.82
CA GLY A 112 -11.04 -17.76 0.41
C GLY A 112 -11.00 -16.30 0.90
N LEU A 113 -11.24 -16.10 2.20
CA LEU A 113 -11.31 -14.78 2.84
C LEU A 113 -10.11 -13.85 2.56
N PRO A 114 -8.83 -14.32 2.49
CA PRO A 114 -7.71 -13.45 2.17
C PRO A 114 -7.91 -12.68 0.86
N SER A 115 -8.53 -13.31 -0.15
CA SER A 115 -8.78 -12.69 -1.46
C SER A 115 -9.69 -11.45 -1.34
N ILE A 116 -10.67 -11.46 -0.42
CA ILE A 116 -11.53 -10.28 -0.18
C ILE A 116 -10.69 -9.12 0.35
N PHE A 117 -9.86 -9.37 1.37
CA PHE A 117 -9.04 -8.33 2.00
C PHE A 117 -8.02 -7.75 1.01
N ALA A 118 -7.35 -8.59 0.22
CA ALA A 118 -6.46 -8.14 -0.84
C ALA A 118 -7.19 -7.30 -1.90
N GLY A 119 -8.38 -7.74 -2.32
CA GLY A 119 -9.23 -7.01 -3.26
C GLY A 119 -9.61 -5.63 -2.72
N VAL A 120 -10.25 -5.56 -1.54
CA VAL A 120 -10.69 -4.30 -0.92
C VAL A 120 -9.51 -3.35 -0.68
N ALA A 121 -8.40 -3.86 -0.13
CA ALA A 121 -7.19 -3.06 0.07
C ALA A 121 -6.70 -2.45 -1.25
N THR A 122 -6.72 -3.23 -2.34
CA THR A 122 -6.33 -2.76 -3.68
C THR A 122 -7.25 -1.66 -4.19
N LEU A 123 -8.56 -1.76 -3.95
CA LEU A 123 -9.51 -0.71 -4.34
C LEU A 123 -9.22 0.60 -3.60
N VAL A 124 -8.96 0.54 -2.29
CA VAL A 124 -8.59 1.73 -1.49
C VAL A 124 -7.23 2.29 -1.94
N SER A 125 -6.24 1.42 -2.21
CA SER A 125 -4.95 1.84 -2.79
C SER A 125 -5.11 2.50 -4.16
N THR A 126 -6.03 2.01 -4.98
CA THR A 126 -6.34 2.58 -6.31
C THR A 126 -6.84 4.02 -6.17
N THR A 127 -7.78 4.27 -5.27
CA THR A 127 -8.29 5.63 -5.01
C THR A 127 -7.23 6.54 -4.40
N ALA A 128 -6.35 5.99 -3.54
CA ALA A 128 -5.22 6.71 -2.97
C ALA A 128 -4.25 7.24 -4.03
N ARG A 129 -3.88 6.40 -5.00
CA ARG A 129 -2.91 6.74 -6.05
C ARG A 129 -3.41 7.80 -7.01
N LEU A 130 -4.73 7.92 -7.14
CA LEU A 130 -5.38 8.98 -7.92
C LEU A 130 -5.36 10.34 -7.22
N GLN A 131 -5.07 10.41 -5.91
CA GLN A 131 -5.02 11.69 -5.21
C GLN A 131 -3.80 12.52 -5.63
N SER A 132 -4.02 13.78 -5.98
CA SER A 132 -2.94 14.75 -6.21
C SER A 132 -2.32 15.25 -4.89
N SER A 133 -3.14 15.32 -3.82
CA SER A 133 -2.68 15.70 -2.49
C SER A 133 -1.94 14.54 -1.81
N PRO A 134 -0.67 14.72 -1.40
CA PRO A 134 0.07 13.71 -0.63
C PRO A 134 -0.62 13.36 0.69
N GLN A 135 -1.26 14.33 1.34
CA GLN A 135 -1.93 14.11 2.62
C GLN A 135 -3.15 13.18 2.47
N THR A 136 -4.04 13.47 1.51
CA THR A 136 -5.21 12.63 1.23
C THR A 136 -4.79 11.23 0.78
N MET A 137 -3.73 11.15 -0.04
CA MET A 137 -3.15 9.88 -0.45
C MET A 137 -2.72 9.03 0.76
N ARG A 138 -2.00 9.61 1.73
CA ARG A 138 -1.55 8.89 2.94
C ARG A 138 -2.70 8.38 3.79
N LEU A 139 -3.76 9.17 3.97
CA LEU A 139 -4.94 8.74 4.74
C LEU A 139 -5.64 7.53 4.11
N LEU A 140 -5.76 7.51 2.78
CA LEU A 140 -6.30 6.35 2.08
C LEU A 140 -5.35 5.15 2.15
N LEU A 141 -4.04 5.36 2.07
CA LEU A 141 -3.04 4.29 2.22
C LEU A 141 -3.04 3.67 3.63
N ILE A 142 -3.38 4.43 4.68
CA ILE A 142 -3.63 3.87 6.02
C ILE A 142 -4.80 2.87 5.98
N GLY A 143 -5.92 3.26 5.38
CA GLY A 143 -7.07 2.36 5.20
C GLY A 143 -6.71 1.12 4.38
N SER A 144 -5.93 1.29 3.31
CA SER A 144 -5.43 0.17 2.51
C SER A 144 -4.51 -0.76 3.30
N ALA A 145 -3.61 -0.22 4.13
CA ALA A 145 -2.66 -1.01 4.91
C ALA A 145 -3.36 -1.89 5.95
N LEU A 146 -4.50 -1.47 6.51
CA LEU A 146 -5.31 -2.33 7.39
C LEU A 146 -5.89 -3.55 6.65
N GLY A 147 -6.34 -3.36 5.41
CA GLY A 147 -6.80 -4.45 4.56
C GLY A 147 -5.68 -5.42 4.20
N TRP A 148 -4.51 -4.89 3.81
CA TRP A 148 -3.33 -5.71 3.54
C TRP A 148 -2.82 -6.45 4.77
N ALA A 149 -2.82 -5.82 5.95
CA ALA A 149 -2.42 -6.47 7.20
C ALA A 149 -3.33 -7.67 7.50
N SER A 150 -4.63 -7.52 7.29
CA SER A 150 -5.61 -8.60 7.46
C SER A 150 -5.35 -9.76 6.50
N HIS A 151 -5.07 -9.48 5.22
CA HIS A 151 -4.65 -10.49 4.25
C HIS A 151 -3.36 -11.19 4.69
N ASN A 152 -2.34 -10.42 5.08
CA ASN A 152 -1.02 -10.91 5.47
C ASN A 152 -1.05 -11.82 6.70
N VAL A 153 -1.89 -11.52 7.69
CA VAL A 153 -2.14 -12.42 8.84
C VAL A 153 -2.69 -13.77 8.36
N MET A 154 -3.67 -13.75 7.45
CA MET A 154 -4.34 -14.98 7.01
C MET A 154 -3.49 -15.84 6.06
N VAL A 155 -2.62 -15.22 5.25
CA VAL A 155 -1.68 -15.96 4.38
C VAL A 155 -0.35 -16.28 5.07
N GLY A 156 -0.18 -15.89 6.33
CA GLY A 156 1.01 -16.15 7.12
C GLY A 156 2.26 -15.37 6.71
N SER A 157 2.10 -14.22 6.05
CA SER A 157 3.23 -13.38 5.61
C SER A 157 3.73 -12.49 6.74
N ALA A 158 4.84 -12.87 7.36
CA ALA A 158 5.48 -12.06 8.41
C ALA A 158 6.07 -10.76 7.85
N CYS A 159 6.75 -10.83 6.70
CA CYS A 159 7.32 -9.66 6.03
C CYS A 159 6.23 -8.67 5.59
N GLY A 160 5.12 -9.17 5.03
CA GLY A 160 3.98 -8.37 4.62
C GLY A 160 3.33 -7.64 5.80
N LEU A 161 3.03 -8.37 6.87
CA LEU A 161 2.45 -7.79 8.08
C LEU A 161 3.36 -6.72 8.70
N THR A 162 4.67 -6.99 8.76
CA THR A 162 5.65 -6.01 9.26
C THR A 162 5.68 -4.76 8.38
N CYS A 163 5.61 -4.94 7.05
CA CYS A 163 5.55 -3.85 6.09
C CYS A 163 4.31 -2.98 6.30
N ASP A 164 3.14 -3.58 6.50
CA ASP A 164 1.90 -2.85 6.75
C ASP A 164 1.95 -2.07 8.07
N CYS A 165 2.47 -2.66 9.14
CA CYS A 165 2.66 -1.97 10.42
C CYS A 165 3.59 -0.76 10.29
N LEU A 166 4.73 -0.92 9.60
CA LEU A 166 5.66 0.17 9.36
C LEU A 166 5.05 1.25 8.45
N GLY A 167 4.29 0.86 7.43
CA GLY A 167 3.55 1.75 6.56
C GLY A 167 2.52 2.57 7.33
N LEU A 168 1.71 1.93 8.18
CA LEU A 168 0.73 2.58 9.05
C LEU A 168 1.39 3.64 9.94
N ILE A 169 2.49 3.29 10.60
CA ILE A 169 3.26 4.22 11.44
C ILE A 169 3.79 5.38 10.60
N GLY A 170 4.48 5.10 9.49
CA GLY A 170 5.09 6.09 8.62
C GLY A 170 4.07 7.08 8.04
N PHE A 171 2.99 6.58 7.46
CA PHE A 171 1.92 7.41 6.90
C PHE A 171 1.24 8.27 7.97
N THR A 172 1.00 7.72 9.16
CA THR A 172 0.39 8.46 10.28
C THR A 172 1.30 9.58 10.76
N VAL A 173 2.57 9.28 11.04
CA VAL A 173 3.56 10.28 11.48
C VAL A 173 3.72 11.38 10.43
N ALA A 174 3.83 11.03 9.15
CA ALA A 174 3.94 12.00 8.07
C ALA A 174 2.68 12.88 7.94
N ALA A 175 1.49 12.29 8.04
CA ALA A 175 0.23 13.03 7.98
C ALA A 175 0.09 14.02 9.16
N LEU A 176 0.46 13.62 10.37
CA LEU A 176 0.44 14.50 11.55
C LEU A 176 1.43 15.66 11.44
N ARG A 177 2.64 15.40 10.91
CA ARG A 177 3.66 16.44 10.70
C ARG A 177 3.19 17.52 9.72
N GLU A 178 2.55 17.13 8.62
CA GLU A 178 2.03 18.08 7.63
C GLU A 178 0.88 18.94 8.19
N GLN A 179 0.02 18.36 9.03
CA GLN A 179 -1.03 19.12 9.73
C GLN A 179 -0.45 20.15 10.72
N GLY A 180 0.65 19.82 11.39
CA GLY A 180 1.33 20.74 12.32
C GLY A 180 1.95 21.95 11.62
N ILE A 181 2.55 21.76 10.44
CA ILE A 181 3.15 22.85 9.66
C ILE A 181 2.09 23.81 9.14
N GLY A 182 0.94 23.30 8.66
CA GLY A 182 -0.16 24.14 8.15
C GLY A 182 -0.88 24.96 9.23
N ARG A 183 -0.62 24.72 10.51
CA ARG A 183 -1.23 25.43 11.65
C ARG A 183 -0.37 26.54 12.23
N GLN A 184 0.86 26.75 11.77
CA GLN A 184 1.69 27.85 12.27
C GLN A 184 1.11 29.22 11.84
N PRO A 185 0.84 30.14 12.78
CA PRO A 185 0.40 31.50 12.45
C PRO A 185 1.47 32.21 11.61
N ALA A 186 1.05 33.00 10.61
CA ALA A 186 1.97 33.79 9.81
C ALA A 186 2.81 34.71 10.72
N PRO A 187 4.13 34.84 10.50
CA PRO A 187 4.96 35.76 11.27
C PRO A 187 4.43 37.19 11.10
N PRO A 188 4.40 38.00 12.18
CA PRO A 188 3.92 39.38 12.09
C PRO A 188 4.76 40.16 11.08
N LEU A 189 4.09 40.88 10.18
CA LEU A 189 4.72 41.75 9.19
C LEU A 189 5.58 42.78 9.95
N SER A 190 6.90 42.68 9.83
CA SER A 190 7.80 43.72 10.33
C SER A 190 7.55 44.99 9.53
N SER A 191 7.05 46.03 10.20
CA SER A 191 6.90 47.36 9.62
C SER A 191 8.28 47.90 9.20
N PRO A 192 8.43 48.44 7.98
CA PRO A 192 9.68 49.07 7.58
C PRO A 192 9.93 50.31 8.45
N SER A 193 11.12 50.36 9.04
CA SER A 193 11.69 51.51 9.78
C SER A 193 12.25 52.56 8.85
#